data_AF-A5GFI9-F1
#
_entry.id   AF-A5GFI9-F1
#
_cell.length_a   1.000
_cell.length_b   1.000
_cell.length_c   1.000
_cell.angle_alpha   90.00
_cell.angle_beta   90.00
_cell.angle_gamma   90.00
#
_symmetry.space_group_name_H-M   'P 1'
#
loop_
_entity.id
_entity.type
_entity.pdbx_description
1 polymer ?
#
loop_
_entity_poly.entity_id
_entity_poly.type
_entity_poly.pdbx_seq_one_letter_code
_entity_poly.pdbx_strand_id
1 'polypeptide(L)'
;MNRLKLSTFLVAAVLAAGVPAAQATPFHAGGTGNCDGCHGPNFTAGSYSTLRGVDPGSTCLRCHGAARPTEHQIATHPVPPKGIPPVSLTPGGDFAYLRKNYFWGDSNGKRGISPGERHGHNIVAAAYGYSRDTALLGSPGGSYPADALSCISCHDPHGNYRVLDRYGTVSSEGNPIGEAGSYGAAATSASSVGTYRLLAGKGYQTKSAGHVFSYDPPMAVSPTSYNRSEASSDTRVAYGKGVSKWCANCHEGFLSGTSHIHPADVELGVAIAATYNNYVKSGDLTGIRATAYTSLVPFQSGEVTDPQQLSAELTSTAGPNPDDRITCLTCHRAHASGWDSIGRWNMKGDFLTVAGAYPGIDTNGTGNYGENSTGKLRTEYQAAMYGRDASGFATFQRQLCDKCHAKD
;
A
#
# COMPACT_ATOMS: atom_id res chain seq x y z
N MET A 1 -38.73 2.72 -70.05
CA MET A 1 -37.46 2.89 -70.78
C MET A 1 -36.51 3.71 -69.93
N ASN A 2 -35.34 3.14 -69.70
CA ASN A 2 -34.32 3.52 -68.71
C ASN A 2 -33.84 4.98 -68.78
N ARG A 3 -33.67 5.61 -67.61
CA ARG A 3 -32.60 6.60 -67.41
C ARG A 3 -31.84 6.30 -66.12
N LEU A 4 -30.72 5.62 -66.32
CA LEU A 4 -29.62 5.45 -65.40
C LEU A 4 -28.84 6.77 -65.31
N LYS A 5 -28.62 7.34 -64.11
CA LYS A 5 -27.52 8.28 -63.86
C LYS A 5 -26.95 8.11 -62.44
N LEU A 6 -25.87 7.34 -62.42
CA LEU A 6 -24.61 7.49 -61.69
C LEU A 6 -24.62 8.21 -60.32
N SER A 7 -24.38 7.38 -59.30
CA SER A 7 -24.08 7.67 -57.91
C SER A 7 -22.77 8.43 -57.74
N THR A 8 -22.76 9.48 -56.92
CA THR A 8 -21.54 10.06 -56.33
C THR A 8 -21.63 9.86 -54.82
N PHE A 9 -20.89 8.89 -54.28
CA PHE A 9 -20.75 8.69 -52.84
C PHE A 9 -19.68 9.65 -52.30
N LEU A 10 -20.08 10.67 -51.54
CA LEU A 10 -19.17 11.37 -50.64
C LEU A 10 -19.07 10.56 -49.34
N VAL A 11 -17.94 9.88 -49.14
CA VAL A 11 -17.58 9.31 -47.85
C VAL A 11 -16.99 10.44 -47.00
N ALA A 12 -17.78 10.95 -46.05
CA ALA A 12 -17.28 11.84 -45.01
C ALA A 12 -16.49 11.00 -44.00
N ALA A 13 -15.16 11.06 -44.06
CA ALA A 13 -14.29 10.52 -43.03
C ALA A 13 -14.43 11.37 -41.76
N VAL A 14 -15.16 10.87 -40.77
CA VAL A 14 -15.18 11.44 -39.42
C VAL A 14 -13.84 11.10 -38.77
N LEU A 15 -12.88 12.03 -38.84
CA LEU A 15 -11.72 12.00 -37.94
C LEU A 15 -12.25 12.24 -36.52
N ALA A 16 -12.37 11.18 -35.74
CA ALA A 16 -12.46 11.27 -34.29
C ALA A 16 -11.11 11.79 -33.78
N ALA A 17 -10.97 13.11 -33.68
CA ALA A 17 -9.89 13.73 -32.94
C ALA A 17 -10.01 13.28 -31.48
N GLY A 18 -9.17 12.33 -31.08
CA GLY A 18 -9.03 11.94 -29.68
C GLY A 18 -8.65 13.17 -28.88
N VAL A 19 -9.58 13.66 -28.06
CA VAL A 19 -9.28 14.64 -27.03
C VAL A 19 -8.27 13.96 -26.11
N PRO A 20 -7.02 14.46 -25.99
CA PRO A 20 -6.10 13.91 -25.01
C PRO A 20 -6.78 14.04 -23.65
N ALA A 21 -6.84 12.94 -22.90
CA ALA A 21 -7.31 12.97 -21.52
C ALA A 21 -6.54 14.07 -20.78
N ALA A 22 -7.24 15.13 -20.36
CA ALA A 22 -6.63 16.17 -19.56
C ALA A 22 -6.02 15.50 -18.33
N GLN A 23 -4.69 15.52 -18.22
CA GLN A 23 -4.01 15.08 -17.02
C GLN A 23 -4.54 15.96 -15.90
N ALA A 24 -5.25 15.35 -14.94
CA ALA A 24 -5.76 16.07 -13.79
C ALA A 24 -4.59 16.74 -13.08
N THR A 25 -4.66 18.05 -12.87
CA THR A 25 -3.66 18.77 -12.08
C THR A 25 -3.59 18.15 -10.67
N PRO A 26 -2.39 17.85 -10.13
CA PRO A 26 -2.26 17.22 -8.84
C PRO A 26 -2.85 18.12 -7.75
N PHE A 27 -3.94 17.69 -7.09
CA PHE A 27 -4.68 18.50 -6.11
C PHE A 27 -3.81 18.97 -4.94
N HIS A 28 -2.95 18.09 -4.42
CA HIS A 28 -2.08 18.40 -3.28
C HIS A 28 -0.69 18.92 -3.69
N ALA A 29 -0.16 18.55 -4.87
CA ALA A 29 1.17 18.95 -5.36
C ALA A 29 2.34 18.91 -4.34
N GLY A 30 2.26 18.07 -3.29
CA GLY A 30 3.26 18.00 -2.21
C GLY A 30 2.95 18.84 -0.96
N GLY A 31 1.92 19.69 -0.98
CA GLY A 31 1.51 20.53 0.15
C GLY A 31 -0.01 20.59 0.32
N THR A 32 -0.47 21.72 0.86
CA THR A 32 -1.90 22.02 0.99
C THR A 32 -2.55 22.10 -0.40
N GLY A 33 -3.62 21.33 -0.61
CA GLY A 33 -4.44 21.46 -1.82
C GLY A 33 -5.43 22.61 -1.74
N ASN A 34 -6.33 22.73 -2.71
CA ASN A 34 -7.37 23.78 -2.64
C ASN A 34 -8.26 23.57 -1.40
N CYS A 35 -8.29 24.56 -0.50
CA CYS A 35 -9.02 24.53 0.76
C CYS A 35 -10.48 24.09 0.58
N ASP A 36 -11.15 24.60 -0.45
CA ASP A 36 -12.56 24.34 -0.72
C ASP A 36 -12.85 22.91 -1.18
N GLY A 37 -11.82 22.14 -1.55
CA GLY A 37 -11.97 20.72 -1.86
C GLY A 37 -12.31 19.88 -0.62
N CYS A 38 -11.75 20.26 0.53
CA CYS A 38 -11.92 19.57 1.80
C CYS A 38 -12.87 20.31 2.76
N HIS A 39 -12.87 21.64 2.72
CA HIS A 39 -13.66 22.50 3.62
C HIS A 39 -14.89 23.08 2.94
N GLY A 40 -15.93 23.34 3.74
CA GLY A 40 -17.14 24.07 3.37
C GLY A 40 -16.98 25.58 3.52
N PRO A 41 -17.98 26.36 3.04
CA PRO A 41 -17.88 27.82 2.90
C PRO A 41 -17.77 28.61 4.21
N ASN A 42 -18.21 28.04 5.34
CA ASN A 42 -18.07 28.66 6.67
C ASN A 42 -16.84 28.11 7.40
N PHE A 43 -15.67 28.22 6.77
CA PHE A 43 -14.41 27.73 7.32
C PHE A 43 -13.96 28.56 8.54
N THR A 44 -13.59 27.85 9.60
CA THR A 44 -12.88 28.38 10.76
C THR A 44 -11.65 27.51 10.93
N ALA A 45 -10.46 28.12 10.87
CA ALA A 45 -9.20 27.41 11.02
C ALA A 45 -9.19 26.62 12.33
N GLY A 46 -8.88 25.32 12.23
CA GLY A 46 -8.78 24.43 13.39
C GLY A 46 -10.01 23.60 13.72
N SER A 47 -11.20 23.86 13.12
CA SER A 47 -12.41 23.09 13.43
C SER A 47 -12.78 22.03 12.39
N TYR A 48 -13.02 20.79 12.86
CA TYR A 48 -13.59 19.70 12.05
C TYR A 48 -15.01 19.97 11.56
N SER A 49 -15.74 20.87 12.21
CA SER A 49 -17.12 21.25 11.83
C SER A 49 -17.22 21.89 10.45
N THR A 50 -16.08 22.18 9.82
CA THR A 50 -15.98 22.82 8.52
C THR A 50 -15.57 21.88 7.42
N LEU A 51 -15.31 20.61 7.72
CA LEU A 51 -15.04 19.59 6.70
C LEU A 51 -16.32 19.28 5.91
N ARG A 52 -16.16 18.95 4.63
CA ARG A 52 -17.29 18.57 3.76
C ARG A 52 -17.83 17.16 4.04
N GLY A 53 -17.02 16.29 4.64
CA GLY A 53 -17.47 15.00 5.16
C GLY A 53 -17.91 15.11 6.62
N VAL A 54 -18.69 14.14 7.08
CA VAL A 54 -19.15 14.06 8.48
C VAL A 54 -18.02 13.80 9.48
N ASP A 55 -16.87 13.34 8.99
CA ASP A 55 -15.64 13.09 9.74
C ASP A 55 -14.42 13.23 8.79
N PRO A 56 -13.18 13.24 9.31
CA PRO A 56 -11.98 13.38 8.49
C PRO A 56 -11.79 12.26 7.46
N GLY A 57 -12.04 11.00 7.82
CA GLY A 57 -11.90 9.87 6.90
C GLY A 57 -12.89 9.95 5.74
N SER A 58 -14.15 10.25 6.06
CA SER A 58 -15.22 10.47 5.08
C SER A 58 -14.90 11.64 4.14
N THR A 59 -14.21 12.68 4.62
CA THR A 59 -13.81 13.81 3.77
C THR A 59 -12.82 13.40 2.68
N CYS A 60 -11.80 12.60 3.04
CA CYS A 60 -10.84 12.08 2.07
C CYS A 60 -11.49 11.12 1.07
N LEU A 61 -12.35 10.22 1.55
CA LEU A 61 -12.97 9.19 0.72
C LEU A 61 -13.99 9.73 -0.29
N ARG A 62 -14.38 11.02 -0.21
CA ARG A 62 -15.16 11.70 -1.26
C ARG A 62 -14.52 11.62 -2.64
N CYS A 63 -13.20 11.64 -2.69
CA CYS A 63 -12.43 11.56 -3.94
C CYS A 63 -11.59 10.28 -4.02
N HIS A 64 -11.13 9.76 -2.87
CA HIS A 64 -10.25 8.59 -2.80
C HIS A 64 -11.00 7.25 -2.70
N GLY A 65 -12.31 7.27 -2.49
CA GLY A 65 -13.19 6.11 -2.60
C GLY A 65 -13.94 6.12 -3.93
N ALA A 66 -13.88 5.02 -4.68
CA ALA A 66 -14.58 4.92 -5.97
C ALA A 66 -15.01 3.48 -6.25
N ALA A 67 -16.04 3.29 -7.08
CA ALA A 67 -16.49 1.95 -7.47
C ALA A 67 -15.50 1.25 -8.42
N ARG A 68 -14.74 2.06 -9.17
CA ARG A 68 -13.66 1.63 -10.07
C ARG A 68 -12.43 2.51 -9.84
N PRO A 69 -11.68 2.28 -8.74
CA PRO A 69 -10.39 2.92 -8.49
C PRO A 69 -9.46 2.85 -9.71
N THR A 70 -8.75 3.94 -9.99
CA THR A 70 -7.78 4.00 -11.08
C THR A 70 -6.38 4.31 -10.55
N GLU A 71 -6.12 5.55 -10.16
CA GLU A 71 -4.77 6.01 -9.83
C GLU A 71 -4.61 6.14 -8.32
N HIS A 72 -5.17 7.22 -7.75
CA HIS A 72 -4.99 7.63 -6.36
C HIS A 72 -6.11 7.11 -5.44
N GLN A 73 -7.13 6.44 -5.97
CA GLN A 73 -8.21 5.90 -5.15
C GLN A 73 -7.75 4.63 -4.44
N ILE A 74 -7.84 4.66 -3.12
CA ILE A 74 -7.29 3.66 -2.18
C ILE A 74 -8.40 2.84 -1.50
N ALA A 75 -9.65 3.02 -1.94
CA ALA A 75 -10.79 2.27 -1.44
C ALA A 75 -11.77 1.96 -2.58
N THR A 76 -12.04 0.69 -2.81
CA THR A 76 -13.17 0.28 -3.65
C THR A 76 -14.48 0.52 -2.88
N HIS A 77 -15.30 1.47 -3.33
CA HIS A 77 -16.55 1.84 -2.68
C HIS A 77 -17.70 2.02 -3.69
N PRO A 78 -18.88 1.39 -3.50
CA PRO A 78 -19.23 0.50 -2.39
C PRO A 78 -18.39 -0.79 -2.35
N VAL A 79 -18.32 -1.42 -1.18
CA VAL A 79 -17.55 -2.65 -0.99
C VAL A 79 -18.10 -3.75 -1.88
N PRO A 80 -17.26 -4.47 -2.66
CA PRO A 80 -17.73 -5.53 -3.53
C PRO A 80 -18.37 -6.69 -2.73
N PRO A 81 -19.41 -7.36 -3.30
CA PRO A 81 -20.04 -8.50 -2.65
C PRO A 81 -19.08 -9.69 -2.50
N LYS A 82 -19.51 -10.73 -1.78
CA LYS A 82 -18.74 -11.98 -1.62
C LYS A 82 -18.36 -12.55 -2.99
N GLY A 83 -17.13 -13.01 -3.15
CA GLY A 83 -16.62 -13.59 -4.40
C GLY A 83 -16.10 -12.57 -5.42
N ILE A 84 -16.31 -11.27 -5.19
CA ILE A 84 -15.72 -10.20 -5.99
C ILE A 84 -14.66 -9.49 -5.14
N PRO A 85 -13.40 -9.43 -5.57
CA PRO A 85 -12.36 -8.75 -4.81
C PRO A 85 -12.45 -7.22 -4.94
N PRO A 86 -11.94 -6.46 -3.95
CA PRO A 86 -11.52 -5.08 -4.16
C PRO A 86 -10.54 -4.96 -5.32
N VAL A 87 -10.54 -3.82 -6.02
CA VAL A 87 -9.79 -3.65 -7.27
C VAL A 87 -8.64 -2.65 -7.19
N SER A 88 -8.52 -1.88 -6.11
CA SER A 88 -7.35 -1.01 -5.93
C SER A 88 -6.14 -1.84 -5.51
N LEU A 89 -5.04 -1.70 -6.24
CA LEU A 89 -3.79 -2.44 -6.07
C LEU A 89 -2.63 -1.49 -5.73
N THR A 90 -2.90 -0.42 -4.98
CA THR A 90 -1.85 0.50 -4.52
C THR A 90 -0.87 -0.19 -3.58
N PRO A 91 0.38 0.27 -3.42
CA PRO A 91 1.33 -0.33 -2.48
C PRO A 91 0.84 -0.38 -1.02
N GLY A 92 -0.04 0.54 -0.62
CA GLY A 92 -0.69 0.54 0.69
C GLY A 92 -1.86 -0.44 0.81
N GLY A 93 -2.50 -0.79 -0.30
CA GLY A 93 -3.67 -1.66 -0.39
C GLY A 93 -5.02 -0.96 -0.25
N ASP A 94 -6.08 -1.75 -0.41
CA ASP A 94 -7.47 -1.28 -0.54
C ASP A 94 -8.24 -1.43 0.78
N PHE A 95 -8.75 -0.32 1.33
CA PHE A 95 -9.53 -0.35 2.58
C PHE A 95 -10.81 -1.19 2.50
N ALA A 96 -11.33 -1.50 1.32
CA ALA A 96 -12.51 -2.36 1.20
C ALA A 96 -12.31 -3.74 1.82
N TYR A 97 -11.07 -4.22 1.96
CA TYR A 97 -10.77 -5.47 2.67
C TYR A 97 -11.18 -5.45 4.15
N LEU A 98 -11.23 -4.28 4.79
CA LEU A 98 -11.72 -4.12 6.17
C LEU A 98 -13.17 -4.60 6.36
N ARG A 99 -13.91 -4.70 5.25
CA ARG A 99 -15.33 -5.07 5.24
C ARG A 99 -15.57 -6.43 4.57
N LYS A 100 -14.51 -7.15 4.21
CA LYS A 100 -14.59 -8.51 3.67
C LYS A 100 -14.38 -9.50 4.81
N ASN A 101 -15.43 -10.25 5.14
CA ASN A 101 -15.35 -11.36 6.10
C ASN A 101 -15.27 -12.67 5.35
N TYR A 102 -14.34 -13.54 5.73
CA TYR A 102 -14.18 -14.86 5.15
C TYR A 102 -14.39 -15.97 6.17
N PHE A 103 -14.93 -17.09 5.69
CA PHE A 103 -15.29 -18.25 6.50
C PHE A 103 -14.94 -19.53 5.74
N TRP A 104 -14.43 -20.54 6.45
CA TRP A 104 -14.10 -21.84 5.88
C TRP A 104 -14.26 -22.95 6.93
N GLY A 105 -14.22 -24.22 6.51
CA GLY A 105 -13.97 -25.35 7.40
C GLY A 105 -12.47 -25.61 7.45
N ASP A 106 -11.87 -25.54 8.64
CA ASP A 106 -10.44 -25.77 8.83
C ASP A 106 -10.07 -27.26 8.69
N SER A 107 -8.78 -27.55 8.71
CA SER A 107 -8.25 -28.92 8.59
C SER A 107 -8.79 -29.91 9.64
N ASN A 108 -9.31 -29.42 10.77
CA ASN A 108 -9.89 -30.20 11.85
C ASN A 108 -11.44 -30.23 11.80
N GLY A 109 -12.04 -29.70 10.73
CA GLY A 109 -13.49 -29.62 10.57
C GLY A 109 -14.16 -28.53 11.43
N LYS A 110 -13.39 -27.67 12.11
CA LYS A 110 -13.93 -26.52 12.84
C LYS A 110 -14.14 -25.34 11.89
N ARG A 111 -15.01 -24.41 12.27
CA ARG A 111 -15.26 -23.21 11.48
C ARG A 111 -14.11 -22.21 11.67
N GLY A 112 -13.35 -21.97 10.60
CA GLY A 112 -12.40 -20.87 10.51
C GLY A 112 -13.10 -19.55 10.16
N ILE A 113 -12.57 -18.45 10.71
CA ILE A 113 -12.99 -17.09 10.43
C ILE A 113 -11.77 -16.19 10.21
N SER A 114 -11.92 -15.25 9.29
CA SER A 114 -11.00 -14.14 9.00
C SER A 114 -11.86 -12.89 8.90
N PRO A 115 -12.07 -12.18 10.03
CA PRO A 115 -12.95 -11.03 10.08
C PRO A 115 -12.29 -9.82 9.43
N GLY A 116 -13.09 -8.98 8.77
CA GLY A 116 -12.61 -7.83 8.02
C GLY A 116 -11.77 -6.87 8.85
N GLU A 117 -12.10 -6.68 10.13
CA GLU A 117 -11.34 -5.82 11.04
C GLU A 117 -9.89 -6.31 11.29
N ARG A 118 -9.50 -7.52 10.86
CA ARG A 118 -8.10 -8.03 10.92
C ARG A 118 -7.30 -7.76 9.66
N HIS A 119 -7.93 -7.22 8.62
CA HIS A 119 -7.30 -7.02 7.32
C HIS A 119 -6.55 -5.70 7.17
N GLY A 120 -6.63 -4.80 8.15
CA GLY A 120 -5.87 -3.54 8.12
C GLY A 120 -6.24 -2.53 9.20
N HIS A 121 -5.85 -1.28 8.97
CA HIS A 121 -6.12 -0.15 9.85
C HIS A 121 -7.57 0.32 9.72
N ASN A 122 -8.41 0.01 10.71
CA ASN A 122 -9.83 0.35 10.75
C ASN A 122 -10.05 1.86 10.95
N ILE A 123 -9.93 2.63 9.86
CA ILE A 123 -10.20 4.08 9.87
C ILE A 123 -11.67 4.37 10.17
N VAL A 124 -11.92 5.42 10.93
CA VAL A 124 -13.26 5.96 11.13
C VAL A 124 -13.62 6.82 9.91
N ALA A 125 -14.59 6.34 9.14
CA ALA A 125 -15.20 7.06 8.02
C ALA A 125 -16.67 6.61 7.90
N ALA A 126 -17.52 7.20 8.74
CA ALA A 126 -18.87 6.72 8.98
C ALA A 126 -19.75 6.75 7.71
N ALA A 127 -19.59 7.78 6.87
CA ALA A 127 -20.36 7.89 5.62
C ALA A 127 -20.05 6.78 4.60
N TYR A 128 -18.89 6.13 4.75
CA TYR A 128 -18.41 5.03 3.92
C TYR A 128 -18.58 3.66 4.59
N GLY A 129 -19.14 3.64 5.80
CA GLY A 129 -19.37 2.44 6.61
C GLY A 129 -18.08 1.81 7.16
N TYR A 130 -17.00 2.59 7.29
CA TYR A 130 -15.81 2.18 8.03
C TYR A 130 -15.94 2.67 9.47
N SER A 131 -15.79 1.74 10.41
CA SER A 131 -15.86 1.96 11.85
C SER A 131 -14.54 1.61 12.48
N ARG A 132 -14.35 2.05 13.73
CA ARG A 132 -13.23 1.63 14.55
C ARG A 132 -13.14 0.11 14.67
N ASP A 133 -11.93 -0.34 14.98
CA ASP A 133 -11.64 -1.70 15.41
C ASP A 133 -12.35 -2.03 16.74
N THR A 134 -12.96 -3.21 16.85
CA THR A 134 -13.67 -3.61 18.09
C THR A 134 -12.85 -4.53 18.99
N ALA A 135 -11.78 -5.13 18.49
CA ALA A 135 -10.93 -6.05 19.22
C ALA A 135 -9.60 -5.41 19.66
N LEU A 136 -9.03 -4.52 18.84
CA LEU A 136 -7.84 -3.73 19.15
C LEU A 136 -8.24 -2.28 19.40
N LEU A 137 -8.50 -1.94 20.66
CA LEU A 137 -8.97 -0.61 21.04
C LEU A 137 -7.87 0.48 20.98
N GLY A 138 -6.61 0.08 20.83
CA GLY A 138 -5.48 0.95 20.59
C GLY A 138 -4.41 0.26 19.75
N SER A 139 -3.45 1.03 19.26
CA SER A 139 -2.33 0.54 18.46
C SER A 139 -1.51 -0.49 19.25
N PRO A 140 -1.36 -1.73 18.74
CA PRO A 140 -0.48 -2.69 19.38
C PRO A 140 0.92 -2.11 19.59
N GLY A 141 1.52 -2.34 20.76
CA GLY A 141 2.84 -1.81 21.10
C GLY A 141 2.89 -0.31 21.39
N GLY A 142 1.77 0.40 21.31
CA GLY A 142 1.67 1.81 21.70
C GLY A 142 0.32 2.10 22.35
N SER A 143 -0.11 3.36 22.31
CA SER A 143 -1.34 3.81 22.97
C SER A 143 -2.27 4.64 22.07
N TYR A 144 -2.02 4.70 20.76
CA TYR A 144 -2.86 5.47 19.86
C TYR A 144 -4.27 4.84 19.78
N PRO A 145 -5.35 5.57 20.11
CA PRO A 145 -6.67 4.96 20.24
C PRO A 145 -7.32 4.68 18.88
N ALA A 146 -7.92 3.50 18.73
CA ALA A 146 -8.47 3.03 17.46
C ALA A 146 -9.73 3.80 17.01
N ASP A 147 -10.45 4.42 17.94
CA ASP A 147 -11.61 5.27 17.62
C ASP A 147 -11.23 6.69 17.16
N ALA A 148 -9.98 7.09 17.37
CA ALA A 148 -9.42 8.34 16.83
C ALA A 148 -8.69 8.15 15.50
N LEU A 149 -8.62 6.92 14.97
CA LEU A 149 -7.90 6.59 13.75
C LEU A 149 -8.65 7.06 12.51
N SER A 150 -8.04 7.92 11.71
CA SER A 150 -8.56 8.39 10.43
C SER A 150 -7.40 8.61 9.45
N CYS A 151 -7.69 9.04 8.21
CA CYS A 151 -6.65 9.34 7.23
C CYS A 151 -5.62 10.37 7.77
N ILE A 152 -6.09 11.37 8.51
CA ILE A 152 -5.25 12.45 9.04
C ILE A 152 -4.51 12.09 10.34
N SER A 153 -4.67 10.86 10.84
CA SER A 153 -3.89 10.36 11.97
C SER A 153 -2.45 10.08 11.58
N CYS A 154 -2.22 9.79 10.30
CA CYS A 154 -0.90 9.46 9.76
C CYS A 154 -0.47 10.43 8.64
N HIS A 155 -1.41 10.91 7.84
CA HIS A 155 -1.16 11.93 6.82
C HIS A 155 -1.34 13.33 7.39
N ASP A 156 -0.48 14.27 7.01
CA ASP A 156 -0.70 15.69 7.25
C ASP A 156 -1.50 16.28 6.07
N PRO A 157 -2.80 16.58 6.25
CA PRO A 157 -3.65 17.06 5.17
C PRO A 157 -3.25 18.44 4.64
N HIS A 158 -2.44 19.19 5.38
CA HIS A 158 -1.92 20.49 4.96
C HIS A 158 -0.50 20.40 4.41
N GLY A 159 0.16 19.23 4.48
CA GLY A 159 1.51 19.02 3.96
C GLY A 159 2.51 20.03 4.52
N ASN A 160 2.50 20.25 5.84
CA ASN A 160 3.38 21.22 6.48
C ASN A 160 4.84 20.76 6.45
N TYR A 161 5.08 19.45 6.40
CA TYR A 161 6.41 18.88 6.36
C TYR A 161 6.97 18.89 4.93
N ARG A 162 8.25 19.26 4.83
CA ARG A 162 8.98 19.30 3.56
C ARG A 162 10.40 18.80 3.71
N VAL A 163 10.92 18.22 2.64
CA VAL A 163 12.32 17.82 2.49
C VAL A 163 13.08 19.02 1.91
N LEU A 164 14.11 19.45 2.63
CA LEU A 164 14.88 20.67 2.31
C LEU A 164 16.08 20.41 1.42
N ASP A 165 16.60 19.18 1.41
CA ASP A 165 17.83 18.83 0.69
C ASP A 165 17.87 17.34 0.32
N ARG A 166 18.88 16.96 -0.46
CA ARG A 166 19.17 15.57 -0.84
C ARG A 166 19.60 14.67 0.32
N TYR A 167 19.93 15.25 1.48
CA TYR A 167 20.33 14.49 2.67
C TYR A 167 19.12 14.06 3.51
N GLY A 168 17.91 14.45 3.11
CA GLY A 168 16.66 14.07 3.76
C GLY A 168 16.35 14.91 4.99
N THR A 169 16.87 16.15 5.06
CA THR A 169 16.49 17.08 6.15
C THR A 169 15.01 17.42 6.03
N VAL A 170 14.23 17.10 7.06
CA VAL A 170 12.78 17.41 7.13
C VAL A 170 12.54 18.59 8.07
N SER A 171 11.67 19.51 7.66
CA SER A 171 11.24 20.64 8.49
C SER A 171 9.79 21.01 8.21
N SER A 172 9.14 21.69 9.16
CA SER A 172 7.86 22.39 8.96
C SER A 172 8.05 23.84 8.51
N GLU A 173 9.29 24.31 8.39
CA GLU A 173 9.69 25.66 7.95
C GLU A 173 10.62 25.59 6.71
N GLY A 174 10.93 26.73 6.09
CA GLY A 174 11.84 26.82 4.93
C GLY A 174 11.16 27.21 3.61
N ASN A 175 11.84 26.90 2.50
CA ASN A 175 11.41 27.26 1.14
C ASN A 175 10.02 26.68 0.81
N PRO A 176 9.24 27.36 -0.06
CA PRO A 176 7.93 26.87 -0.48
C PRO A 176 8.02 25.49 -1.13
N ILE A 177 6.98 24.68 -0.95
CA ILE A 177 6.87 23.37 -1.59
C ILE A 177 6.48 23.57 -3.05
N GLY A 178 7.33 23.13 -3.96
CA GLY A 178 7.05 23.19 -5.40
C GLY A 178 6.39 21.91 -5.95
N GLU A 179 6.73 20.76 -5.38
CA GLU A 179 6.32 19.45 -5.90
C GLU A 179 6.19 18.40 -4.78
N ALA A 180 5.57 17.25 -5.11
CA ALA A 180 5.51 16.11 -4.21
C ALA A 180 6.84 15.33 -4.21
N GLY A 181 7.43 15.11 -3.03
CA GLY A 181 8.63 14.28 -2.88
C GLY A 181 8.38 12.77 -3.06
N SER A 182 7.17 12.36 -3.47
CA SER A 182 6.83 10.95 -3.64
C SER A 182 7.32 10.34 -4.95
N TYR A 183 7.68 11.17 -5.93
CA TYR A 183 7.91 10.75 -7.32
C TYR A 183 9.30 11.17 -7.83
N GLY A 184 10.27 11.31 -6.92
CA GLY A 184 11.67 11.53 -7.27
C GLY A 184 12.10 12.99 -7.41
N ALA A 185 11.18 13.93 -7.17
CA ALA A 185 11.50 15.35 -7.13
C ALA A 185 12.50 15.64 -6.00
N ALA A 186 13.44 16.54 -6.27
CA ALA A 186 14.45 16.97 -5.31
C ALA A 186 14.31 18.45 -4.98
N ALA A 187 14.62 18.81 -3.74
CA ALA A 187 14.69 20.19 -3.33
C ALA A 187 15.81 20.96 -4.05
N THR A 188 15.59 22.25 -4.25
CA THR A 188 16.56 23.19 -4.82
C THR A 188 16.85 24.30 -3.82
N SER A 189 17.78 25.20 -4.15
CA SER A 189 18.03 26.39 -3.32
C SER A 189 16.83 27.32 -3.20
N ALA A 190 15.85 27.23 -4.10
CA ALA A 190 14.67 28.10 -4.15
C ALA A 190 13.34 27.41 -3.77
N SER A 191 13.32 26.07 -3.72
CA SER A 191 12.10 25.29 -3.46
C SER A 191 12.38 24.03 -2.66
N SER A 192 11.47 23.68 -1.77
CA SER A 192 11.43 22.38 -1.11
C SER A 192 10.50 21.43 -1.85
N VAL A 193 10.52 20.14 -1.49
CA VAL A 193 9.50 19.17 -1.93
C VAL A 193 8.72 18.66 -0.73
N GLY A 194 7.45 18.30 -0.95
CA GLY A 194 6.60 17.69 0.08
C GLY A 194 7.15 16.33 0.53
N THR A 195 6.78 15.89 1.73
CA THR A 195 7.19 14.57 2.21
C THR A 195 6.54 13.44 1.42
N TYR A 196 7.15 12.24 1.47
CA TYR A 196 6.57 11.05 0.85
C TYR A 196 5.12 10.86 1.32
N ARG A 197 4.18 10.84 0.36
CA ARG A 197 2.73 10.69 0.54
C ARG A 197 2.09 11.68 1.54
N LEU A 198 2.68 12.85 1.75
CA LEU A 198 2.28 13.81 2.80
C LEU A 198 2.20 13.15 4.19
N LEU A 199 3.04 12.14 4.43
CA LEU A 199 3.10 11.52 5.74
C LEU A 199 3.60 12.57 6.74
N ALA A 200 2.93 12.60 7.89
CA ALA A 200 3.26 13.52 8.95
C ALA A 200 4.62 13.18 9.56
N GLY A 201 5.31 14.20 10.07
CA GLY A 201 6.64 14.08 10.63
C GLY A 201 6.72 14.30 12.13
N LYS A 202 7.95 14.38 12.62
CA LYS A 202 8.25 14.67 14.02
C LYS A 202 7.54 15.94 14.48
N GLY A 203 6.94 15.89 15.68
CA GLY A 203 6.17 16.97 16.26
C GLY A 203 4.72 17.06 15.77
N TYR A 204 4.28 16.21 14.84
CA TYR A 204 2.89 16.21 14.41
C TYR A 204 2.00 15.79 15.56
N GLN A 205 1.02 16.63 15.89
CA GLN A 205 0.01 16.33 16.90
C GLN A 205 -1.27 15.88 16.22
N THR A 206 -1.63 14.61 16.43
CA THR A 206 -2.89 14.07 15.93
C THR A 206 -4.05 14.81 16.60
N LYS A 207 -4.82 15.58 15.82
CA LYS A 207 -5.86 16.45 16.38
C LYS A 207 -6.98 15.70 17.12
N SER A 208 -7.18 14.41 16.83
CA SER A 208 -8.21 13.57 17.46
C SER A 208 -7.78 12.92 18.78
N ALA A 209 -6.47 12.73 19.01
CA ALA A 209 -5.96 11.99 20.18
C ALA A 209 -4.85 12.73 20.95
N GLY A 210 -4.33 13.85 20.43
CA GLY A 210 -3.20 14.57 21.05
C GLY A 210 -1.86 13.83 20.99
N HIS A 211 -1.80 12.68 20.31
CA HIS A 211 -0.57 11.89 20.15
C HIS A 211 0.46 12.64 19.30
N VAL A 212 1.73 12.62 19.72
CA VAL A 212 2.81 13.40 19.10
C VAL A 212 3.84 12.47 18.45
N PHE A 213 4.14 12.71 17.18
CA PHE A 213 5.13 11.93 16.45
C PHE A 213 6.56 12.28 16.90
N SER A 214 7.40 11.25 17.08
CA SER A 214 8.81 11.37 17.45
C SER A 214 9.77 11.23 16.27
N TYR A 215 9.32 10.62 15.18
CA TYR A 215 10.13 10.33 13.99
C TYR A 215 9.62 11.06 12.75
N ASP A 216 10.57 11.48 11.93
CA ASP A 216 10.34 12.08 10.61
C ASP A 216 9.68 11.09 9.63
N PRO A 217 8.99 11.59 8.59
CA PRO A 217 8.41 10.73 7.57
C PRO A 217 9.53 10.03 6.79
N PRO A 218 9.25 8.84 6.23
CA PRO A 218 10.26 8.08 5.54
C PRO A 218 10.69 8.76 4.24
N MET A 219 11.96 8.61 3.90
CA MET A 219 12.45 8.89 2.55
C MET A 219 12.07 7.72 1.66
N ALA A 220 11.19 7.92 0.69
CA ALA A 220 10.80 6.89 -0.25
C ALA A 220 10.35 7.51 -1.57
N VAL A 221 10.44 6.72 -2.64
CA VAL A 221 9.95 7.10 -3.96
C VAL A 221 9.06 5.99 -4.51
N SER A 222 7.91 6.37 -5.05
CA SER A 222 7.00 5.49 -5.76
C SER A 222 7.07 5.73 -7.26
N PRO A 223 6.76 4.72 -8.10
CA PRO A 223 6.45 4.99 -9.50
C PRO A 223 5.18 5.82 -9.58
N THR A 224 5.01 6.60 -10.64
CA THR A 224 3.78 7.41 -10.85
C THR A 224 2.57 6.54 -11.13
N SER A 225 2.75 5.45 -11.89
CA SER A 225 1.74 4.41 -12.10
C SER A 225 1.92 3.28 -11.10
N TYR A 226 1.43 3.50 -9.87
CA TYR A 226 1.57 2.55 -8.75
C TYR A 226 0.32 1.70 -8.48
N ASN A 227 -0.85 2.09 -8.99
CA ASN A 227 -2.09 1.35 -8.79
C ASN A 227 -2.35 0.46 -10.01
N ARG A 228 -1.72 -0.71 -10.02
CA ARG A 228 -1.75 -1.62 -11.17
C ARG A 228 -1.59 -3.07 -10.76
N SER A 229 -2.02 -3.96 -11.65
CA SER A 229 -1.75 -5.40 -11.52
C SER A 229 -0.26 -5.69 -11.66
N GLU A 230 0.22 -6.63 -10.85
CA GLU A 230 1.56 -7.19 -10.87
C GLU A 230 1.62 -8.55 -11.58
N ALA A 231 0.61 -8.88 -12.40
CA ALA A 231 0.58 -10.12 -13.18
C ALA A 231 1.79 -10.26 -14.13
N SER A 232 2.35 -9.14 -14.61
CA SER A 232 3.48 -9.12 -15.55
C SER A 232 4.78 -8.59 -14.94
N SER A 233 4.69 -7.64 -14.00
CA SER A 233 5.85 -7.05 -13.35
C SER A 233 5.47 -6.38 -12.05
N ASP A 234 6.41 -6.38 -11.11
CA ASP A 234 6.26 -5.78 -9.79
C ASP A 234 6.10 -4.27 -9.84
N THR A 235 5.35 -3.73 -8.90
CA THR A 235 5.33 -2.30 -8.60
C THR A 235 6.37 -2.01 -7.52
N ARG A 236 7.58 -1.64 -7.94
CA ARG A 236 8.67 -1.36 -7.01
C ARG A 236 8.54 0.04 -6.42
N VAL A 237 8.28 0.11 -5.11
CA VAL A 237 8.50 1.31 -4.30
C VAL A 237 9.92 1.25 -3.76
N ALA A 238 10.69 2.32 -3.98
CA ALA A 238 12.02 2.48 -3.41
C ALA A 238 11.87 3.03 -1.99
N TYR A 239 12.05 2.16 -1.01
CA TYR A 239 12.02 2.52 0.40
C TYR A 239 13.43 2.91 0.83
N GLY A 240 13.65 4.17 1.14
CA GLY A 240 14.88 4.64 1.76
C GLY A 240 14.73 4.76 3.28
N LYS A 241 15.45 5.70 3.87
CA LYS A 241 15.56 5.88 5.31
C LYS A 241 14.21 6.03 6.05
N GLY A 242 14.10 5.36 7.20
CA GLY A 242 13.16 5.69 8.28
C GLY A 242 11.78 5.02 8.20
N VAL A 243 11.59 4.02 7.34
CA VAL A 243 10.28 3.38 7.11
C VAL A 243 9.70 2.80 8.40
N SER A 244 10.45 1.97 9.10
CA SER A 244 9.98 1.33 10.34
C SER A 244 9.89 2.33 11.50
N LYS A 245 10.84 3.26 11.59
CA LYS A 245 10.82 4.33 12.61
C LYS A 245 9.54 5.15 12.53
N TRP A 246 9.09 5.45 11.32
CA TRP A 246 7.85 6.17 11.15
C TRP A 246 6.62 5.38 11.60
N CYS A 247 6.53 4.07 11.32
CA CYS A 247 5.47 3.22 11.86
C CYS A 247 5.46 3.20 13.39
N ALA A 248 6.64 3.26 14.00
CA ALA A 248 6.82 3.28 15.44
C ALA A 248 6.35 4.56 16.13
N ASN A 249 6.01 5.61 15.38
CA ASN A 249 5.34 6.77 15.95
C ASN A 249 4.07 6.37 16.70
N CYS A 250 3.35 5.31 16.27
CA CYS A 250 2.18 4.79 16.99
C CYS A 250 2.39 3.36 17.53
N HIS A 251 3.38 2.63 17.01
CA HIS A 251 3.68 1.23 17.37
C HIS A 251 5.03 1.11 18.08
N GLU A 252 5.21 1.88 19.14
CA GLU A 252 6.51 2.13 19.80
C GLU A 252 7.26 0.85 20.21
N GLY A 253 6.53 -0.16 20.72
CA GLY A 253 7.06 -1.43 21.19
C GLY A 253 7.51 -2.41 20.10
N PHE A 254 7.42 -2.04 18.81
CA PHE A 254 7.79 -2.90 17.68
C PHE A 254 9.08 -2.49 16.96
N LEU A 255 9.72 -1.36 17.32
CA LEU A 255 11.12 -1.14 16.93
C LEU A 255 12.02 -2.04 17.77
N SER A 256 12.95 -2.75 17.13
CA SER A 256 13.80 -3.74 17.77
C SER A 256 14.65 -3.17 18.92
N GLY A 257 15.00 -4.03 19.90
CA GLY A 257 15.98 -3.68 20.94
C GLY A 257 16.15 -4.72 22.06
N THR A 258 15.08 -5.30 22.62
CA THR A 258 15.18 -6.11 23.85
C THR A 258 14.11 -7.20 24.03
N SER A 259 13.37 -7.59 22.98
CA SER A 259 12.24 -8.53 23.07
C SER A 259 12.28 -9.59 21.96
N HIS A 260 11.68 -10.77 22.19
CA HIS A 260 11.55 -11.89 21.24
C HIS A 260 10.63 -11.57 20.03
N ILE A 261 10.79 -10.39 19.44
CA ILE A 261 10.03 -9.85 18.30
C ILE A 261 10.92 -9.91 17.06
N HIS A 262 10.35 -10.19 15.89
CA HIS A 262 11.10 -10.15 14.64
C HIS A 262 11.69 -8.74 14.43
N PRO A 263 12.98 -8.61 14.11
CA PRO A 263 13.59 -7.30 14.02
C PRO A 263 13.02 -6.50 12.86
N ALA A 264 12.93 -5.19 13.07
CA ALA A 264 12.63 -4.17 12.08
C ALA A 264 13.62 -3.00 12.27
N ASP A 265 13.96 -2.33 11.18
CA ASP A 265 14.99 -1.28 11.16
C ASP A 265 16.40 -1.80 11.50
N VAL A 266 16.74 -3.00 11.01
CA VAL A 266 18.07 -3.59 11.12
C VAL A 266 18.60 -3.99 9.76
N GLU A 267 19.92 -3.95 9.59
CA GLU A 267 20.59 -4.46 8.39
C GLU A 267 20.36 -5.96 8.24
N LEU A 268 20.18 -6.44 7.01
CA LEU A 268 19.97 -7.85 6.70
C LEU A 268 21.23 -8.67 7.00
N GLY A 269 22.41 -8.09 6.74
CA GLY A 269 23.68 -8.80 6.78
C GLY A 269 23.87 -9.77 5.61
N VAL A 270 25.10 -10.26 5.48
CA VAL A 270 25.55 -11.02 4.29
C VAL A 270 24.72 -12.28 4.05
N ALA A 271 24.44 -13.06 5.10
CA ALA A 271 23.75 -14.34 4.98
C ALA A 271 22.30 -14.18 4.51
N ILE A 272 21.53 -13.27 5.12
CA ILE A 272 20.12 -13.06 4.79
C ILE A 272 19.99 -12.42 3.40
N ALA A 273 20.84 -11.45 3.07
CA ALA A 273 20.84 -10.85 1.73
C ALA A 273 21.17 -11.89 0.64
N ALA A 274 22.12 -12.79 0.89
CA ALA A 274 22.43 -13.88 -0.04
C ALA A 274 21.24 -14.83 -0.21
N THR A 275 20.58 -15.24 0.88
CA THR A 275 19.37 -16.09 0.82
C THR A 275 18.26 -15.41 0.02
N TYR A 276 17.99 -14.12 0.27
CA TYR A 276 17.04 -13.34 -0.53
C TYR A 276 17.35 -13.40 -2.01
N ASN A 277 18.61 -13.17 -2.37
CA ASN A 277 19.03 -13.10 -3.76
C ASN A 277 18.93 -14.46 -4.47
N ASN A 278 19.14 -15.55 -3.74
CA ASN A 278 19.13 -16.90 -4.29
C ASN A 278 17.73 -17.53 -4.32
N TYR A 279 16.85 -17.17 -3.37
CA TYR A 279 15.51 -17.77 -3.29
C TYR A 279 14.59 -17.30 -4.43
N VAL A 280 14.17 -18.22 -5.28
CA VAL A 280 13.20 -17.97 -6.36
C VAL A 280 11.79 -18.35 -5.90
N LYS A 281 11.66 -19.56 -5.37
CA LYS A 281 10.42 -20.19 -4.89
C LYS A 281 10.77 -21.38 -4.01
N SER A 282 9.79 -21.99 -3.36
CA SER A 282 10.07 -23.11 -2.44
C SER A 282 10.82 -24.24 -3.14
N GLY A 283 11.96 -24.63 -2.57
CA GLY A 283 12.87 -25.66 -3.09
C GLY A 283 13.81 -25.21 -4.22
N ASP A 284 13.81 -23.92 -4.60
CA ASP A 284 14.64 -23.37 -5.68
C ASP A 284 15.44 -22.15 -5.21
N LEU A 285 16.74 -22.39 -4.96
CA LEU A 285 17.73 -21.38 -4.56
C LEU A 285 18.70 -21.01 -5.70
N THR A 286 18.27 -21.11 -6.96
CA THR A 286 19.12 -20.83 -8.14
C THR A 286 19.11 -19.36 -8.57
N GLY A 287 18.39 -18.51 -7.84
CA GLY A 287 18.23 -17.09 -8.11
C GLY A 287 19.55 -16.33 -8.07
N ILE A 288 19.52 -15.13 -8.63
CA ILE A 288 20.63 -14.20 -8.60
C ILE A 288 20.14 -12.81 -8.21
N ARG A 289 21.02 -12.02 -7.58
CA ARG A 289 20.68 -10.67 -7.14
C ARG A 289 20.02 -9.83 -8.23
N ALA A 290 20.49 -9.89 -9.47
CA ALA A 290 20.02 -9.03 -10.57
C ALA A 290 18.50 -9.10 -10.83
N THR A 291 17.84 -10.21 -10.50
CA THR A 291 16.41 -10.44 -10.77
C THR A 291 15.62 -10.84 -9.53
N ALA A 292 16.21 -10.69 -8.34
CA ALA A 292 15.67 -11.27 -7.11
C ALA A 292 14.56 -10.46 -6.42
N TYR A 293 14.37 -9.18 -6.80
CA TYR A 293 13.39 -8.31 -6.15
C TYR A 293 11.97 -8.88 -6.24
N THR A 294 11.23 -8.80 -5.13
CA THR A 294 9.78 -8.92 -5.16
C THR A 294 9.08 -7.88 -4.29
N SER A 295 7.99 -7.28 -4.78
CA SER A 295 7.15 -6.34 -4.01
C SER A 295 6.31 -7.04 -2.93
N LEU A 296 6.26 -8.38 -2.92
CA LEU A 296 5.66 -9.16 -1.83
C LEU A 296 6.56 -9.22 -0.61
N VAL A 297 7.88 -9.04 -0.77
CA VAL A 297 8.86 -8.99 0.31
C VAL A 297 9.87 -7.87 0.01
N PRO A 298 9.43 -6.59 0.06
CA PRO A 298 10.32 -5.47 -0.23
C PRO A 298 11.30 -5.23 0.94
N PHE A 299 12.34 -4.45 0.70
CA PHE A 299 13.32 -4.04 1.70
C PHE A 299 13.56 -2.54 1.61
N GLN A 300 14.18 -1.97 2.65
CA GLN A 300 14.68 -0.60 2.63
C GLN A 300 16.13 -0.58 2.13
N SER A 301 16.43 0.34 1.22
CA SER A 301 17.75 0.54 0.64
C SER A 301 18.63 1.33 1.60
N GLY A 302 19.43 0.62 2.40
CA GLY A 302 20.26 1.16 3.48
C GLY A 302 19.62 2.31 4.26
N GLU A 303 20.36 3.40 4.45
CA GLU A 303 19.87 4.67 4.98
C GLU A 303 19.83 5.74 3.88
N VAL A 304 19.46 5.35 2.65
CA VAL A 304 19.42 6.25 1.50
C VAL A 304 18.38 7.35 1.71
N THR A 305 18.77 8.60 1.49
CA THR A 305 17.91 9.78 1.58
C THR A 305 17.76 10.54 0.27
N ASP A 306 18.65 10.30 -0.69
CA ASP A 306 18.69 11.00 -1.98
C ASP A 306 17.55 10.51 -2.90
N PRO A 307 16.57 11.36 -3.27
CA PRO A 307 15.41 10.93 -4.05
C PRO A 307 15.78 10.52 -5.48
N GLN A 308 16.88 11.03 -6.05
CA GLN A 308 17.36 10.59 -7.35
C GLN A 308 17.94 9.17 -7.29
N GLN A 309 18.67 8.84 -6.22
CA GLN A 309 19.15 7.48 -6.00
C GLN A 309 17.98 6.50 -5.85
N LEU A 310 16.98 6.85 -5.05
CA LEU A 310 15.77 6.04 -4.89
C LEU A 310 14.97 5.90 -6.20
N SER A 311 14.92 6.95 -7.01
CA SER A 311 14.23 6.91 -8.31
C SER A 311 14.86 5.92 -9.29
N ALA A 312 16.19 5.77 -9.26
CA ALA A 312 16.89 4.79 -10.09
C ALA A 312 16.52 3.34 -9.74
N GLU A 313 16.02 3.09 -8.53
CA GLU A 313 15.60 1.76 -8.11
C GLU A 313 14.22 1.35 -8.65
N LEU A 314 13.35 2.29 -9.04
CA LEU A 314 11.96 1.98 -9.44
C LEU A 314 11.86 0.99 -10.61
N THR A 315 12.88 0.93 -11.46
CA THR A 315 12.98 0.02 -12.62
C THR A 315 13.92 -1.15 -12.37
N SER A 316 14.60 -1.19 -11.22
CA SER A 316 15.53 -2.25 -10.88
C SER A 316 14.80 -3.51 -10.42
N THR A 317 15.23 -4.66 -10.93
CA THR A 317 14.82 -5.98 -10.43
C THR A 317 15.82 -6.55 -9.42
N ALA A 318 16.84 -5.77 -9.04
CA ALA A 318 17.87 -6.25 -8.15
C ALA A 318 17.36 -6.41 -6.71
N GLY A 319 17.68 -7.54 -6.09
CA GLY A 319 17.49 -7.79 -4.66
C GLY A 319 18.49 -7.03 -3.78
N PRO A 320 18.47 -7.27 -2.45
CA PRO A 320 19.15 -6.43 -1.49
C PRO A 320 20.66 -6.65 -1.46
N ASN A 321 21.35 -5.65 -0.93
CA ASN A 321 22.71 -5.71 -0.40
C ASN A 321 22.70 -6.07 1.10
N PRO A 322 23.85 -6.42 1.70
CA PRO A 322 23.94 -6.71 3.14
C PRO A 322 23.53 -5.55 4.06
N ASP A 323 23.75 -4.30 3.63
CA ASP A 323 23.43 -3.07 4.36
C ASP A 323 21.98 -2.60 4.17
N ASP A 324 21.24 -3.23 3.24
CA ASP A 324 19.80 -3.02 3.14
C ASP A 324 19.09 -3.56 4.37
N ARG A 325 17.92 -3.01 4.67
CA ARG A 325 17.27 -3.15 5.97
C ARG A 325 15.91 -3.82 5.85
N ILE A 326 15.60 -4.69 6.82
CA ILE A 326 14.26 -5.23 7.00
C ILE A 326 13.35 -4.15 7.57
N THR A 327 12.12 -4.04 7.05
CA THR A 327 11.15 -3.04 7.51
C THR A 327 9.84 -3.66 7.96
N CYS A 328 9.04 -2.90 8.71
CA CYS A 328 7.64 -3.28 8.98
C CYS A 328 6.87 -3.56 7.67
N LEU A 329 7.14 -2.78 6.62
CA LEU A 329 6.50 -2.93 5.31
C LEU A 329 7.06 -4.10 4.48
N THR A 330 8.08 -4.83 4.95
CA THR A 330 8.55 -6.04 4.27
C THR A 330 7.48 -7.14 4.31
N CYS A 331 6.75 -7.25 5.43
CA CYS A 331 5.71 -8.26 5.60
C CYS A 331 4.31 -7.66 5.57
N HIS A 332 4.16 -6.39 5.96
CA HIS A 332 2.87 -5.73 6.07
C HIS A 332 2.62 -4.75 4.92
N ARG A 333 1.34 -4.54 4.59
CA ARG A 333 0.89 -3.39 3.80
C ARG A 333 0.54 -2.22 4.74
N ALA A 334 0.49 -0.99 4.22
CA ALA A 334 0.29 0.18 5.06
C ALA A 334 -1.20 0.46 5.41
N HIS A 335 -2.13 0.24 4.47
CA HIS A 335 -3.56 0.53 4.67
C HIS A 335 -4.33 -0.73 5.08
N ALA A 336 -4.44 -1.68 4.15
CA ALA A 336 -5.15 -2.93 4.33
C ALA A 336 -4.69 -3.96 3.28
N SER A 337 -5.03 -5.23 3.48
CA SER A 337 -4.69 -6.33 2.59
C SER A 337 -5.80 -7.39 2.59
N GLY A 338 -5.73 -8.39 1.71
CA GLY A 338 -6.64 -9.54 1.77
C GLY A 338 -6.39 -10.51 2.93
N TRP A 339 -5.42 -10.22 3.81
CA TRP A 339 -4.89 -11.18 4.77
C TRP A 339 -5.03 -10.68 6.21
N ASP A 340 -5.27 -11.60 7.14
CA ASP A 340 -5.24 -11.31 8.58
C ASP A 340 -3.89 -10.66 8.95
N SER A 341 -3.90 -9.77 9.94
CA SER A 341 -2.72 -9.02 10.41
C SER A 341 -2.04 -8.20 9.31
N ILE A 342 -2.83 -7.68 8.35
CA ILE A 342 -2.38 -6.79 7.27
C ILE A 342 -1.17 -7.32 6.47
N GLY A 343 -1.03 -8.65 6.38
CA GLY A 343 0.08 -9.30 5.69
C GLY A 343 0.10 -9.04 4.17
N ARG A 344 1.24 -9.24 3.51
CA ARG A 344 1.32 -9.21 2.04
C ARG A 344 0.86 -10.51 1.38
N TRP A 345 0.83 -11.61 2.13
CA TRP A 345 0.42 -12.95 1.71
C TRP A 345 -0.34 -13.68 2.83
N ASN A 346 -0.86 -14.87 2.54
CA ASN A 346 -1.53 -15.71 3.53
C ASN A 346 -0.54 -16.32 4.54
N MET A 347 -0.44 -15.73 5.73
CA MET A 347 0.39 -16.26 6.84
C MET A 347 -0.32 -17.29 7.73
N LYS A 348 -1.58 -17.65 7.41
CA LYS A 348 -2.40 -18.55 8.24
C LYS A 348 -2.33 -20.01 7.80
N GLY A 349 -2.22 -20.24 6.49
CA GLY A 349 -2.06 -21.58 5.91
C GLY A 349 -0.60 -22.01 5.83
N ASP A 350 -0.36 -23.27 5.54
CA ASP A 350 1.00 -23.79 5.29
C ASP A 350 1.48 -23.45 3.87
N PHE A 351 0.54 -23.32 2.93
CA PHE A 351 0.84 -23.16 1.51
C PHE A 351 0.08 -21.99 0.87
N LEU A 352 0.78 -21.25 0.01
CA LEU A 352 0.23 -20.20 -0.85
C LEU A 352 -0.29 -20.75 -2.18
N THR A 353 0.31 -21.82 -2.67
CA THR A 353 -0.16 -22.57 -3.85
C THR A 353 -0.21 -24.05 -3.53
N VAL A 354 -1.16 -24.74 -4.13
CA VAL A 354 -1.36 -26.18 -3.98
C VAL A 354 -1.56 -26.76 -5.36
N ALA A 355 -0.78 -27.78 -5.72
CA ALA A 355 -0.78 -28.36 -7.06
C ALA A 355 -0.61 -27.30 -8.19
N GLY A 356 0.17 -26.25 -7.94
CA GLY A 356 0.47 -25.19 -8.92
C GLY A 356 -0.64 -24.16 -9.14
N ALA A 357 -1.69 -24.18 -8.33
CA ALA A 357 -2.78 -23.21 -8.37
C ALA A 357 -2.96 -22.52 -7.01
N TYR A 358 -3.58 -21.34 -7.00
CA TYR A 358 -4.03 -20.75 -5.75
C TYR A 358 -5.12 -21.62 -5.09
N PRO A 359 -5.11 -21.75 -3.76
CA PRO A 359 -6.21 -22.31 -3.01
C PRO A 359 -7.50 -21.49 -3.19
N GLY A 360 -8.64 -22.14 -3.03
CA GLY A 360 -9.93 -21.47 -3.05
C GLY A 360 -11.09 -22.41 -2.72
N ILE A 361 -12.13 -21.86 -2.11
CA ILE A 361 -13.33 -22.63 -1.74
C ILE A 361 -14.16 -23.09 -2.95
N ASP A 362 -13.84 -22.57 -4.14
CA ASP A 362 -14.37 -22.98 -5.45
C ASP A 362 -13.63 -24.18 -6.06
N THR A 363 -12.67 -24.76 -5.35
CA THR A 363 -11.87 -25.89 -5.85
C THR A 363 -12.23 -27.21 -5.16
N ASN A 364 -11.83 -28.32 -5.78
CA ASN A 364 -11.96 -29.66 -5.21
C ASN A 364 -10.62 -30.14 -4.63
N GLY A 365 -10.70 -31.09 -3.70
CA GLY A 365 -9.52 -31.73 -3.14
C GLY A 365 -8.65 -30.76 -2.35
N THR A 366 -7.34 -30.82 -2.57
CA THR A 366 -6.36 -30.14 -1.72
C THR A 366 -6.36 -28.61 -1.85
N GLY A 367 -6.86 -28.08 -2.97
CA GLY A 367 -7.01 -26.64 -3.19
C GLY A 367 -8.05 -25.97 -2.29
N ASN A 368 -8.97 -26.74 -1.71
CA ASN A 368 -10.00 -26.24 -0.79
C ASN A 368 -9.61 -26.44 0.68
N TYR A 369 -8.38 -26.88 0.96
CA TYR A 369 -7.97 -27.16 2.34
C TYR A 369 -7.92 -25.87 3.17
N GLY A 370 -8.93 -25.73 4.01
CA GLY A 370 -9.03 -24.84 5.15
C GLY A 370 -8.22 -23.55 5.09
N GLU A 371 -7.22 -23.48 5.96
CA GLU A 371 -6.40 -22.31 6.27
C GLU A 371 -5.56 -21.83 5.08
N ASN A 372 -5.33 -22.67 4.06
CA ASN A 372 -4.64 -22.25 2.84
C ASN A 372 -5.52 -21.33 1.99
N SER A 373 -6.84 -21.57 1.93
CA SER A 373 -7.77 -20.70 1.19
C SER A 373 -8.22 -19.49 2.00
N THR A 374 -8.27 -19.62 3.32
CA THR A 374 -8.89 -18.65 4.24
C THR A 374 -10.30 -18.22 3.83
N GLY A 375 -11.07 -19.11 3.18
CA GLY A 375 -12.45 -18.85 2.79
C GLY A 375 -12.65 -17.98 1.54
N LYS A 376 -11.58 -17.74 0.76
CA LYS A 376 -11.60 -16.96 -0.48
C LYS A 376 -11.90 -17.84 -1.69
N LEU A 377 -12.48 -17.26 -2.74
CA LEU A 377 -12.40 -17.85 -4.09
C LEU A 377 -10.99 -17.66 -4.65
N ARG A 378 -10.58 -18.50 -5.61
CA ARG A 378 -9.28 -18.32 -6.29
C ARG A 378 -9.09 -16.95 -6.91
N THR A 379 -10.14 -16.36 -7.46
CA THR A 379 -10.12 -15.00 -8.03
C THR A 379 -9.87 -13.93 -6.95
N GLU A 380 -10.45 -14.09 -5.77
CA GLU A 380 -10.19 -13.20 -4.63
C GLU A 380 -8.77 -13.40 -4.08
N TYR A 381 -8.27 -14.64 -4.05
CA TYR A 381 -6.90 -14.97 -3.67
C TYR A 381 -5.90 -14.30 -4.62
N GLN A 382 -6.08 -14.48 -5.93
CA GLN A 382 -5.21 -13.88 -6.94
C GLN A 382 -5.20 -12.35 -6.85
N ALA A 383 -6.36 -11.72 -6.64
CA ALA A 383 -6.44 -10.27 -6.44
C ALA A 383 -5.72 -9.82 -5.15
N ALA A 384 -5.82 -10.58 -4.06
CA ALA A 384 -5.09 -10.32 -2.82
C ALA A 384 -3.55 -10.46 -2.99
N MET A 385 -3.11 -11.23 -3.98
CA MET A 385 -1.72 -11.34 -4.46
C MET A 385 -1.40 -10.34 -5.60
N TYR A 386 -2.21 -9.30 -5.77
CA TYR A 386 -2.07 -8.22 -6.76
C TYR A 386 -2.07 -8.69 -8.22
N GLY A 387 -2.84 -9.75 -8.50
CA GLY A 387 -3.03 -10.27 -9.85
C GLY A 387 -1.95 -11.24 -10.31
N ARG A 388 -0.90 -11.47 -9.51
CA ARG A 388 0.17 -12.42 -9.81
C ARG A 388 -0.38 -13.80 -10.15
N ASP A 389 0.15 -14.43 -11.17
CA ASP A 389 -0.25 -15.79 -11.54
C ASP A 389 0.37 -16.83 -10.60
N ALA A 390 -0.37 -17.90 -10.29
CA ALA A 390 0.11 -18.97 -9.40
C ALA A 390 1.34 -19.70 -9.96
N SER A 391 1.53 -19.72 -11.29
CA SER A 391 2.71 -20.29 -11.94
C SER A 391 4.01 -19.56 -11.63
N GLY A 392 3.95 -18.33 -11.09
CA GLY A 392 5.11 -17.61 -10.56
C GLY A 392 5.66 -18.22 -9.25
N PHE A 393 4.96 -19.19 -8.66
CA PHE A 393 5.34 -19.84 -7.42
C PHE A 393 5.62 -21.34 -7.61
N ALA A 394 6.15 -22.02 -6.58
CA ALA A 394 6.30 -23.47 -6.61
C ALA A 394 4.93 -24.19 -6.68
N THR A 395 4.93 -25.47 -7.02
CA THR A 395 3.70 -26.29 -7.01
C THR A 395 3.05 -26.35 -5.62
N PHE A 396 3.88 -26.37 -4.58
CA PHE A 396 3.49 -26.25 -3.18
C PHE A 396 4.33 -25.14 -2.53
N GLN A 397 3.99 -23.89 -2.86
CA GLN A 397 4.70 -22.74 -2.33
C GLN A 397 4.41 -22.56 -0.84
N ARG A 398 5.44 -22.56 -0.01
CA ARG A 398 5.33 -22.20 1.40
C ARG A 398 5.34 -20.69 1.61
N GLN A 399 5.45 -20.29 2.87
CA GLN A 399 5.41 -18.91 3.33
C GLN A 399 6.51 -18.05 2.70
N LEU A 400 6.21 -16.78 2.42
CA LEU A 400 7.21 -15.89 1.79
C LEU A 400 8.21 -15.31 2.79
N CYS A 401 8.12 -15.64 4.08
CA CYS A 401 9.26 -15.44 4.98
C CYS A 401 10.49 -16.25 4.53
N ASP A 402 10.28 -17.35 3.80
CA ASP A 402 11.36 -18.16 3.23
C ASP A 402 12.18 -17.42 2.18
N LYS A 403 11.66 -16.31 1.62
CA LYS A 403 12.46 -15.41 0.81
C LYS A 403 13.75 -14.98 1.52
N CYS A 404 13.70 -14.74 2.83
CA CYS A 404 14.87 -14.33 3.61
C CYS A 404 15.55 -15.48 4.36
N HIS A 405 14.87 -16.62 4.54
CA HIS A 405 15.30 -17.66 5.48
C HIS A 405 15.48 -19.06 4.87
N ALA A 406 14.89 -19.31 3.69
CA ALA A 406 14.88 -20.59 2.99
C ALA A 406 14.56 -21.78 3.93
N LYS A 407 13.44 -21.71 4.67
CA LYS A 407 12.96 -22.76 5.57
C LYS A 407 11.79 -23.54 4.95
N ASP A 408 12.04 -24.03 3.73
CA ASP A 408 11.09 -24.82 2.95
C ASP A 408 10.84 -26.25 3.49
#